data_AF-A0A8T0Y9W7-F1
#
_entry.id   AF-A0A8T0Y9W7-F1
#
_cell.length_a   1.000
_cell.length_b   1.000
_cell.length_c   1.000
_cell.angle_alpha   90.00
_cell.angle_beta   90.00
_cell.angle_gamma   90.00
#
_symmetry.space_group_name_H-M   'P 1'
#
loop_
_entity.id
_entity.type
_entity.pdbx_description
1 polymer ?
#
loop_
_entity_poly.entity_id
_entity_poly.type
_entity_poly.pdbx_seq_one_letter_code
_entity_poly.pdbx_strand_id
1 'polypeptide(L)'
;SEFDTGKVVNKQFVLMGSPGTGKSCILALMCFYIAVHHKRPVVWFRQVVGGIYMTTTRLFYEGKYYEWKDQKGEILESLYYAFNSRGVNPTNCWFCLDGMDQAGVYEKKWFNIDLEYFGHKHMQMQESDVDARFFVSGGSLREFLNYDGAKTTVKTALNLIAKPEDAENLLTMYGIGSNKQIDRIRMRGVQDLNNVDHYVDLWKWTSCVMSKLVLHHLTAMMKPNFFEKLMAIAKGMNDDRLEGVAFEGYFHTLVRHRRPICVHYCKYDNVGRRLVANWETIMRQEIGRIDWKELALVECEGGNRTECVAVMESWAANPSKMDYWIPSTSLCETIDAVAK
;
A
#
# COMPACT_ATOMS: atom_id res chain seq x y z
N SER A 1 -0.33 9.76 -27.35
CA SER A 1 -1.34 9.56 -26.28
C SER A 1 -2.51 10.53 -26.50
N GLU A 2 -3.69 10.32 -25.92
CA GLU A 2 -4.85 11.25 -26.09
C GLU A 2 -4.48 12.71 -25.72
N PHE A 3 -3.52 12.91 -24.81
CA PHE A 3 -3.02 14.22 -24.39
C PHE A 3 -2.22 14.99 -25.46
N ASP A 4 -1.67 14.29 -26.45
CA ASP A 4 -0.79 14.86 -27.50
C ASP A 4 -1.59 15.40 -28.70
N THR A 5 -2.87 15.06 -28.80
CA THR A 5 -3.69 15.36 -30.00
C THR A 5 -4.37 16.72 -29.98
N GLY A 6 -4.21 17.49 -28.90
CA GLY A 6 -4.87 18.80 -28.72
C GLY A 6 -6.41 18.72 -28.61
N LYS A 7 -7.01 17.54 -28.73
CA LYS A 7 -8.44 17.32 -28.55
C LYS A 7 -8.82 17.42 -27.07
N VAL A 8 -9.98 18.01 -26.82
CA VAL A 8 -10.56 18.14 -25.48
C VAL A 8 -10.90 16.75 -24.96
N VAL A 9 -10.23 16.35 -23.87
CA VAL A 9 -10.54 15.10 -23.17
C VAL A 9 -11.54 15.46 -22.07
N ASN A 10 -12.83 15.32 -22.36
CA ASN A 10 -13.91 15.44 -21.37
C ASN A 10 -13.92 14.22 -20.44
N LYS A 11 -12.86 14.04 -19.65
CA LYS A 11 -12.79 13.00 -18.62
C LYS A 11 -12.67 13.69 -17.26
N GLN A 12 -13.72 13.55 -16.47
CA GLN A 12 -13.67 13.81 -15.04
C GLN A 12 -12.99 12.61 -14.38
N PHE A 13 -12.21 12.85 -13.33
CA PHE A 13 -11.63 11.77 -12.52
C PHE A 13 -11.73 12.17 -11.06
N VAL A 14 -11.87 11.16 -10.19
CA VAL A 14 -12.24 11.37 -8.80
C VAL A 14 -11.34 10.53 -7.90
N LEU A 15 -10.62 11.17 -6.96
CA LEU A 15 -9.53 10.53 -6.22
C LEU A 15 -9.88 10.31 -4.74
N MET A 16 -9.88 9.03 -4.33
CA MET A 16 -10.68 8.54 -3.21
C MET A 16 -9.89 7.65 -2.24
N GLY A 17 -10.29 7.59 -0.96
CA GLY A 17 -9.57 6.81 0.06
C GLY A 17 -9.52 7.44 1.46
N SER A 18 -9.11 6.65 2.46
CA SER A 18 -9.09 7.04 3.88
C SER A 18 -8.26 8.31 4.16
N PRO A 19 -8.59 9.09 5.20
CA PRO A 19 -7.73 10.20 5.63
C PRO A 19 -6.28 9.75 5.79
N GLY A 20 -5.35 10.43 5.12
CA GLY A 20 -3.94 10.08 5.18
C GLY A 20 -3.42 9.04 4.17
N THR A 21 -4.19 8.64 3.16
CA THR A 21 -3.69 7.74 2.09
C THR A 21 -2.97 8.44 0.94
N GLY A 22 -2.87 9.78 0.95
CA GLY A 22 -1.97 10.52 0.05
C GLY A 22 -2.66 11.16 -1.15
N LYS A 23 -3.99 11.13 -1.17
CA LYS A 23 -4.83 11.67 -2.26
C LYS A 23 -4.51 13.10 -2.66
N SER A 24 -4.45 14.01 -1.69
CA SER A 24 -4.09 15.42 -1.94
C SER A 24 -2.67 15.56 -2.51
N CYS A 25 -1.77 14.62 -2.19
CA CYS A 25 -0.42 14.59 -2.74
C CYS A 25 -0.44 14.12 -4.22
N ILE A 26 -1.22 13.10 -4.56
CA ILE A 26 -1.42 12.66 -5.95
C ILE A 26 -2.01 13.77 -6.79
N LEU A 27 -3.10 14.36 -6.30
CA LEU A 27 -3.80 15.40 -7.02
C LEU A 27 -2.89 16.59 -7.26
N ALA A 28 -2.08 16.98 -6.26
CA ALA A 28 -1.04 17.99 -6.44
C ALA A 28 -0.06 17.61 -7.55
N LEU A 29 0.49 16.39 -7.53
CA LEU A 29 1.44 15.92 -8.55
C LEU A 29 0.81 15.90 -9.96
N MET A 30 -0.45 15.49 -10.09
CA MET A 30 -1.19 15.53 -11.35
C MET A 30 -1.39 16.97 -11.84
N CYS A 31 -1.79 17.89 -10.95
CA CYS A 31 -1.92 19.31 -11.26
C CYS A 31 -0.60 19.88 -11.80
N PHE A 32 0.53 19.59 -11.13
CA PHE A 32 1.85 20.04 -11.57
C PHE A 32 2.26 19.39 -12.90
N TYR A 33 2.03 18.09 -13.08
CA TYR A 33 2.34 17.39 -14.33
C TYR A 33 1.59 17.99 -15.51
N ILE A 34 0.28 18.23 -15.38
CA ILE A 34 -0.54 18.85 -16.43
C ILE A 34 -0.07 20.28 -16.72
N ALA A 35 0.21 21.07 -15.67
CA ALA A 35 0.65 22.45 -15.82
C ALA A 35 2.02 22.58 -16.48
N VAL A 36 2.98 21.73 -16.10
CA VAL A 36 4.38 21.84 -16.54
C VAL A 36 4.63 21.06 -17.83
N HIS A 37 4.25 19.79 -17.88
CA HIS A 37 4.56 18.90 -19.01
C HIS A 37 3.64 19.19 -20.20
N HIS A 38 2.34 19.33 -19.96
CA HIS A 38 1.36 19.60 -21.02
C HIS A 38 1.10 21.09 -21.25
N LYS A 39 1.72 21.98 -20.45
CA LYS A 39 1.57 23.44 -20.54
C LYS A 39 0.11 23.91 -20.55
N ARG A 40 -0.75 23.21 -19.79
CA ARG A 40 -2.18 23.53 -19.72
C ARG A 40 -2.54 24.29 -18.43
N PRO A 41 -3.51 25.20 -18.48
CA PRO A 41 -4.04 25.84 -17.28
C PRO A 41 -4.61 24.84 -16.27
N VAL A 42 -4.30 24.99 -14.98
CA VAL A 42 -4.88 24.19 -13.89
C VAL A 42 -5.34 25.09 -12.76
N VAL A 43 -6.60 24.97 -12.36
CA VAL A 43 -7.16 25.56 -11.15
C VAL A 43 -7.35 24.46 -10.11
N TRP A 44 -6.75 24.62 -8.93
CA TRP A 44 -6.83 23.64 -7.85
C TRP A 44 -7.41 24.27 -6.59
N PHE A 45 -8.64 23.87 -6.24
CA PHE A 45 -9.32 24.22 -5.00
C PHE A 45 -9.06 23.14 -3.95
N ARG A 46 -8.63 23.55 -2.75
CA ARG A 46 -8.36 22.64 -1.64
C ARG A 46 -9.06 23.09 -0.38
N GLN A 47 -9.92 22.22 0.13
CA GLN A 47 -10.58 22.33 1.41
C GLN A 47 -9.97 21.31 2.39
N VAL A 48 -9.82 21.69 3.66
CA VAL A 48 -9.32 20.79 4.70
C VAL A 48 -10.36 20.71 5.82
N VAL A 49 -10.95 19.53 5.98
CA VAL A 49 -11.92 19.25 7.04
C VAL A 49 -11.24 19.36 8.41
N GLY A 50 -11.86 20.11 9.34
CA GLY A 50 -11.33 20.34 10.70
C GLY A 50 -10.63 21.69 10.91
N GLY A 51 -10.54 22.56 9.90
CA GLY A 51 -10.15 23.97 10.07
C GLY A 51 -8.67 24.24 10.41
N ILE A 52 -7.83 23.21 10.45
CA ILE A 52 -6.40 23.32 10.79
C ILE A 52 -5.62 24.10 9.70
N TYR A 53 -6.06 24.02 8.45
CA TYR A 53 -5.48 24.74 7.31
C TYR A 53 -6.58 25.51 6.57
N MET A 54 -6.26 26.73 6.11
CA MET A 54 -7.24 27.56 5.40
C MET A 54 -7.54 26.98 4.00
N THR A 55 -8.82 27.00 3.60
CA THR A 55 -9.24 26.68 2.23
C THR A 55 -8.57 27.62 1.25
N THR A 56 -8.02 27.06 0.16
CA THR A 56 -7.21 27.80 -0.80
C THR A 56 -7.54 27.41 -2.23
N THR A 57 -7.55 28.41 -3.12
CA THR A 57 -7.62 28.22 -4.56
C THR A 57 -6.26 28.55 -5.16
N ARG A 58 -5.76 27.67 -6.02
CA ARG A 58 -4.48 27.82 -6.72
C ARG A 58 -4.72 27.86 -8.21
N LEU A 59 -3.94 28.67 -8.93
CA LEU A 59 -3.94 28.71 -10.38
C LEU A 59 -2.52 28.51 -10.91
N PHE A 60 -2.39 27.57 -11.83
CA PHE A 60 -1.24 27.42 -12.71
C PHE A 60 -1.64 27.88 -14.11
N TYR A 61 -1.04 28.97 -14.59
CA TYR A 61 -1.36 29.54 -15.90
C TYR A 61 -0.11 30.14 -16.54
N GLU A 62 0.20 29.74 -17.77
CA GLU A 62 1.36 30.25 -18.54
C GLU A 62 2.68 30.21 -17.75
N GLY A 63 2.92 29.11 -17.01
CA GLY A 63 4.14 28.92 -16.22
C GLY A 63 4.21 29.71 -14.91
N LYS A 64 3.13 30.40 -14.51
CA LYS A 64 3.03 31.15 -13.26
C LYS A 64 2.13 30.45 -12.26
N TYR A 65 2.46 30.59 -10.97
CA TYR A 65 1.70 30.07 -9.84
C TYR A 65 1.06 31.21 -9.06
N TYR A 66 -0.22 31.05 -8.73
CA TYR A 66 -0.99 31.98 -7.93
C TYR A 66 -1.76 31.21 -6.86
N GLU A 67 -1.91 31.80 -5.67
CA GLU A 67 -2.65 31.20 -4.56
C GLU A 67 -3.48 32.28 -3.84
N TRP A 68 -4.72 31.95 -3.51
CA TRP A 68 -5.64 32.81 -2.76
C TRP A 68 -6.28 32.04 -1.62
N LYS A 69 -6.56 32.76 -0.52
CA LYS A 69 -7.47 32.27 0.53
C LYS A 69 -8.89 32.28 -0.03
N ASP A 70 -9.58 31.15 0.05
CA ASP A 70 -10.88 30.99 -0.59
C ASP A 70 -11.82 30.15 0.28
N GLN A 71 -12.25 30.71 1.41
CA GLN A 71 -13.07 29.98 2.40
C GLN A 71 -14.40 29.48 1.85
N LYS A 72 -14.98 30.20 0.88
CA LYS A 72 -16.31 29.94 0.33
C LYS A 72 -16.29 29.43 -1.11
N GLY A 73 -15.13 29.35 -1.77
CA GLY A 73 -15.03 28.97 -3.18
C GLY A 73 -15.33 30.12 -4.16
N GLU A 74 -15.46 31.35 -3.68
CA GLU A 74 -15.80 32.53 -4.50
C GLU A 74 -14.68 32.85 -5.52
N ILE A 75 -13.41 32.57 -5.19
CA ILE A 75 -12.28 32.76 -6.12
C ILE A 75 -12.28 31.68 -7.20
N LEU A 76 -12.54 30.43 -6.83
CA LEU A 76 -12.73 29.33 -7.78
C LEU A 76 -13.83 29.65 -8.80
N GLU A 77 -15.01 30.09 -8.33
CA GLU A 77 -16.12 30.49 -9.20
C GLU A 77 -15.76 31.67 -10.10
N SER A 78 -15.11 32.70 -9.54
CA SER A 78 -14.68 33.87 -10.29
C SER A 78 -13.70 33.51 -11.42
N LEU A 79 -12.75 32.59 -11.18
CA LEU A 79 -11.83 32.11 -12.20
C LEU A 79 -12.54 31.34 -13.32
N TYR A 80 -13.53 30.52 -12.96
CA TYR A 80 -14.33 29.77 -13.92
C TYR A 80 -15.07 30.71 -14.89
N TYR A 81 -15.76 31.73 -14.38
CA TYR A 81 -16.46 32.73 -15.21
C TYR A 81 -15.49 33.65 -15.98
N ALA A 82 -14.35 34.00 -15.38
CA ALA A 82 -13.34 34.84 -16.02
C ALA A 82 -12.68 34.16 -17.24
N PHE A 83 -12.39 32.86 -17.17
CA PHE A 83 -11.88 32.12 -18.33
C PHE A 83 -12.89 32.11 -19.46
N ASN A 84 -14.16 31.82 -19.15
CA ASN A 84 -15.24 31.80 -20.13
C ASN A 84 -15.42 33.17 -20.85
N SER A 85 -15.34 34.28 -20.12
CA SER A 85 -15.51 35.63 -20.67
C SER A 85 -14.31 36.18 -21.46
N ARG A 86 -13.10 35.63 -21.24
CA ARG A 86 -11.88 36.03 -21.96
C ARG A 86 -11.59 35.19 -23.22
N GLY A 87 -12.51 34.31 -23.61
CA GLY A 87 -12.31 33.40 -24.75
C GLY A 87 -11.33 32.26 -24.47
N VAL A 88 -10.90 32.09 -23.21
CA VAL A 88 -10.15 30.90 -22.78
C VAL A 88 -11.19 29.83 -22.50
N ASN A 89 -11.29 28.84 -23.39
CA ASN A 89 -12.27 27.78 -23.21
C ASN A 89 -12.06 27.08 -21.85
N PRO A 90 -13.03 27.14 -20.92
CA PRO A 90 -12.92 26.50 -19.61
C PRO A 90 -12.66 25.00 -19.71
N THR A 91 -13.07 24.34 -20.80
CA THR A 91 -12.79 22.91 -21.06
C THR A 91 -11.32 22.64 -21.41
N ASN A 92 -10.53 23.69 -21.68
CA ASN A 92 -9.07 23.58 -21.86
C ASN A 92 -8.30 23.83 -20.55
N CYS A 93 -9.00 24.20 -19.47
CA CYS A 93 -8.46 24.36 -18.14
C CYS A 93 -8.91 23.20 -17.23
N TRP A 94 -8.00 22.66 -16.44
CA TRP A 94 -8.32 21.59 -15.50
C TRP A 94 -8.74 22.18 -14.16
N PHE A 95 -9.98 21.93 -13.73
CA PHE A 95 -10.46 22.29 -12.41
C PHE A 95 -10.39 21.07 -11.49
N CYS A 96 -9.57 21.16 -10.44
CA CYS A 96 -9.31 20.09 -9.49
C CYS A 96 -9.87 20.47 -8.12
N LEU A 97 -10.68 19.59 -7.54
CA LEU A 97 -11.29 19.76 -6.22
C LEU A 97 -10.64 18.77 -5.25
N ASP A 98 -10.13 19.26 -4.12
CA ASP A 98 -9.46 18.47 -3.09
C ASP A 98 -10.13 18.67 -1.73
N GLY A 99 -10.38 17.57 -1.01
CA GLY A 99 -10.99 17.58 0.32
C GLY A 99 -12.53 17.63 0.35
N MET A 100 -13.19 17.22 -0.74
CA MET A 100 -14.65 17.05 -0.84
C MET A 100 -15.11 15.71 -0.22
N ASP A 101 -16.41 15.61 0.11
CA ASP A 101 -17.00 14.46 0.80
C ASP A 101 -17.61 13.39 -0.15
N GLN A 102 -18.36 12.45 0.44
CA GLN A 102 -18.65 11.10 -0.03
C GLN A 102 -19.48 10.96 -1.32
N ALA A 103 -19.91 12.05 -1.95
CA ALA A 103 -20.50 12.02 -3.30
C ALA A 103 -19.42 12.08 -4.40
N GLY A 104 -18.24 12.63 -4.10
CA GLY A 104 -17.03 12.64 -4.96
C GLY A 104 -16.29 11.31 -4.90
N VAL A 105 -17.07 10.23 -5.03
CA VAL A 105 -16.84 8.83 -4.63
C VAL A 105 -16.00 7.93 -5.54
N TYR A 106 -16.12 8.23 -6.82
CA TYR A 106 -16.63 7.18 -7.71
C TYR A 106 -15.54 6.42 -8.49
N GLU A 107 -14.26 6.84 -8.47
CA GLU A 107 -13.28 6.27 -9.42
C GLU A 107 -11.82 6.13 -8.91
N LYS A 108 -11.51 5.04 -8.21
CA LYS A 108 -10.26 4.22 -8.32
C LYS A 108 -9.41 4.02 -7.06
N LYS A 109 -9.05 2.73 -6.92
CA LYS A 109 -8.10 2.12 -5.98
C LYS A 109 -6.72 2.03 -6.65
N TRP A 110 -5.66 2.18 -5.87
CA TRP A 110 -4.29 1.96 -6.34
C TRP A 110 -3.82 0.58 -5.87
N PHE A 111 -3.49 -0.28 -6.81
CA PHE A 111 -2.91 -1.58 -6.55
C PHE A 111 -1.39 -1.48 -6.53
N ASN A 112 -0.73 -2.55 -6.06
CA ASN A 112 0.71 -2.54 -6.01
C ASN A 112 1.33 -2.37 -7.42
N ILE A 113 0.75 -2.97 -8.46
CA ILE A 113 1.22 -2.76 -9.85
C ILE A 113 1.13 -1.29 -10.29
N ASP A 114 0.16 -0.53 -9.77
CA ASP A 114 0.00 0.88 -10.11
C ASP A 114 1.08 1.75 -9.45
N LEU A 115 1.44 1.47 -8.18
CA LEU A 115 2.51 2.23 -7.52
C LEU A 115 3.90 1.75 -7.94
N GLU A 116 4.05 0.50 -8.39
CA GLU A 116 5.27 0.01 -9.04
C GLU A 116 5.51 0.77 -10.35
N TYR A 117 4.49 0.78 -11.22
CA TYR A 117 4.53 1.57 -12.45
C TYR A 117 4.81 3.05 -12.17
N PHE A 118 4.16 3.63 -11.16
CA PHE A 118 4.38 5.02 -10.78
C PHE A 118 5.82 5.29 -10.30
N GLY A 119 6.34 4.44 -9.41
CA GLY A 119 7.70 4.54 -8.88
C GLY A 119 8.75 4.48 -9.98
N HIS A 120 8.64 3.50 -10.88
CA HIS A 120 9.56 3.37 -12.01
C HIS A 120 9.45 4.52 -12.99
N LYS A 121 8.23 4.84 -13.44
CA LYS A 121 8.03 5.79 -14.54
C LYS A 121 8.19 7.25 -14.14
N HIS A 122 7.78 7.60 -12.92
CA HIS A 122 7.66 8.99 -12.50
C HIS A 122 8.64 9.37 -11.39
N MET A 123 9.10 8.42 -10.58
CA MET A 123 10.09 8.68 -9.52
C MET A 123 11.49 8.18 -9.87
N GLN A 124 11.68 7.56 -11.05
CA GLN A 124 12.94 6.99 -11.51
C GLN A 124 13.55 5.99 -10.52
N MET A 125 12.69 5.28 -9.80
CA MET A 125 13.09 4.30 -8.79
C MET A 125 13.60 3.02 -9.42
N GLN A 126 14.58 2.41 -8.74
CA GLN A 126 14.94 1.02 -8.99
C GLN A 126 13.90 0.09 -8.35
N GLU A 127 13.82 -1.15 -8.82
CA GLU A 127 12.88 -2.16 -8.33
C GLU A 127 12.99 -2.38 -6.82
N SER A 128 14.22 -2.45 -6.32
CA SER A 128 14.51 -2.57 -4.89
C SER A 128 14.00 -1.38 -4.05
N ASP A 129 13.99 -0.17 -4.59
CA ASP A 129 13.46 1.03 -3.92
C ASP A 129 11.94 1.00 -3.83
N VAL A 130 11.29 0.52 -4.89
CA VAL A 130 9.84 0.36 -4.98
C VAL A 130 9.37 -0.67 -3.97
N ASP A 131 10.01 -1.85 -3.93
CA ASP A 131 9.68 -2.91 -2.98
C ASP A 131 9.90 -2.48 -1.53
N ALA A 132 11.02 -1.81 -1.23
CA ALA A 132 11.27 -1.28 0.11
C ALA A 132 10.20 -0.28 0.56
N ARG A 133 9.71 0.57 -0.36
CA ARG A 133 8.63 1.53 -0.10
C ARG A 133 7.29 0.83 0.08
N PHE A 134 7.01 -0.19 -0.72
CA PHE A 134 5.82 -1.02 -0.59
C PHE A 134 5.76 -1.74 0.74
N PHE A 135 6.88 -2.33 1.16
CA PHE A 135 7.01 -3.05 2.41
C PHE A 135 6.57 -2.19 3.62
N VAL A 136 6.94 -0.91 3.62
CA VAL A 136 6.56 0.04 4.67
C VAL A 136 5.13 0.55 4.47
N SER A 137 4.81 1.02 3.27
CA SER A 137 3.56 1.75 3.00
C SER A 137 2.31 0.87 2.96
N GLY A 138 2.47 -0.42 2.66
CA GLY A 138 1.36 -1.36 2.54
C GLY A 138 0.35 -0.96 1.46
N GLY A 139 0.75 -0.20 0.43
CA GLY A 139 -0.17 0.31 -0.60
C GLY A 139 -0.78 1.68 -0.28
N SER A 140 -0.46 2.28 0.88
CA SER A 140 -0.78 3.69 1.13
C SER A 140 0.14 4.58 0.31
N LEU A 141 -0.39 5.23 -0.72
CA LEU A 141 0.46 6.09 -1.55
C LEU A 141 1.04 7.28 -0.76
N ARG A 142 0.38 7.78 0.29
CA ARG A 142 0.99 8.82 1.17
C ARG A 142 2.33 8.35 1.70
N GLU A 143 2.33 7.16 2.27
CA GLU A 143 3.51 6.59 2.92
C GLU A 143 4.53 6.15 1.87
N PHE A 144 4.07 5.70 0.69
CA PHE A 144 4.93 5.36 -0.44
C PHE A 144 5.71 6.58 -0.97
N LEU A 145 5.03 7.73 -1.11
CA LEU A 145 5.64 9.00 -1.54
C LEU A 145 6.52 9.61 -0.45
N ASN A 146 6.10 9.52 0.81
CA ASN A 146 6.79 10.08 1.96
C ASN A 146 7.77 9.08 2.63
N TYR A 147 8.52 8.29 1.86
CA TYR A 147 9.30 7.18 2.39
C TYR A 147 10.22 7.55 3.57
N ASP A 148 10.93 8.67 3.48
CA ASP A 148 11.86 9.14 4.51
C ASP A 148 11.18 9.36 5.87
N GLY A 149 9.92 9.82 5.86
CA GLY A 149 9.08 9.99 7.06
C GLY A 149 8.17 8.80 7.37
N ALA A 150 7.90 7.94 6.39
CA ALA A 150 6.92 6.86 6.48
C ALA A 150 7.36 5.77 7.46
N LYS A 151 8.64 5.35 7.39
CA LYS A 151 9.15 4.33 8.30
C LYS A 151 9.04 4.79 9.76
N THR A 152 9.36 6.05 10.04
CA THR A 152 9.20 6.65 11.37
C THR A 152 7.73 6.73 11.76
N THR A 153 6.87 7.18 10.85
CA THR A 153 5.43 7.33 11.07
C THR A 153 4.75 6.00 11.38
N VAL A 154 5.05 4.96 10.60
CA VAL A 154 4.57 3.59 10.80
C VAL A 154 5.11 3.02 12.11
N LYS A 155 6.41 3.22 12.42
CA LYS A 155 6.99 2.82 13.70
C LYS A 155 6.32 3.50 14.90
N THR A 156 6.02 4.80 14.81
CA THR A 156 5.32 5.51 15.88
C THR A 156 3.92 4.93 16.09
N ALA A 157 3.18 4.65 15.01
CA ALA A 157 1.87 4.02 15.11
C ALA A 157 1.95 2.59 15.69
N LEU A 158 2.97 1.81 15.28
CA LEU A 158 3.25 0.48 15.83
C LEU A 158 3.53 0.52 17.33
N ASN A 159 4.32 1.49 17.81
CA ASN A 159 4.62 1.63 19.24
C ASN A 159 3.38 1.92 20.11
N LEU A 160 2.27 2.37 19.50
CA LEU A 160 1.00 2.59 20.18
C LEU A 160 0.16 1.31 20.30
N ILE A 161 0.52 0.25 19.56
CA ILE A 161 -0.03 -1.11 19.69
C ILE A 161 0.84 -1.85 20.69
N ALA A 162 0.55 -1.71 21.98
CA ALA A 162 1.40 -2.29 23.03
C ALA A 162 0.97 -3.70 23.43
N LYS A 163 -0.29 -4.08 23.15
CA LYS A 163 -0.89 -5.34 23.60
C LYS A 163 -1.73 -5.99 22.49
N PRO A 164 -1.97 -7.31 22.55
CA PRO A 164 -2.77 -8.00 21.54
C PRO A 164 -4.17 -7.42 21.33
N GLU A 165 -4.81 -6.89 22.37
CA GLU A 165 -6.14 -6.26 22.29
C GLU A 165 -6.11 -5.00 21.41
N ASP A 166 -4.98 -4.31 21.34
CA ASP A 166 -4.79 -3.13 20.51
C ASP A 166 -4.71 -3.51 19.03
N ALA A 167 -4.03 -4.62 18.75
CA ALA A 167 -3.87 -5.17 17.42
C ALA A 167 -5.17 -5.76 16.87
N GLU A 168 -6.02 -6.36 17.72
CA GLU A 168 -7.35 -6.84 17.30
C GLU A 168 -8.20 -5.70 16.71
N ASN A 169 -8.06 -4.47 17.21
CA ASN A 169 -8.77 -3.31 16.66
C ASN A 169 -8.40 -3.00 15.19
N LEU A 170 -7.24 -3.44 14.70
CA LEU A 170 -6.80 -3.21 13.33
C LEU A 170 -7.72 -3.89 12.30
N LEU A 171 -8.36 -5.00 12.69
CA LEU A 171 -9.28 -5.76 11.83
C LEU A 171 -10.75 -5.36 12.04
N THR A 172 -11.03 -4.39 12.92
CA THR A 172 -12.39 -3.93 13.22
C THR A 172 -12.74 -2.63 12.52
N MET A 173 -14.03 -2.30 12.47
CA MET A 173 -14.49 -0.99 11.97
C MET A 173 -14.18 0.19 12.91
N TYR A 174 -13.77 -0.08 14.15
CA TYR A 174 -13.45 0.96 15.14
C TYR A 174 -12.18 1.70 14.71
N GLY A 175 -12.30 2.98 14.39
CA GLY A 175 -11.13 3.86 14.26
C GLY A 175 -11.42 5.07 13.42
N ILE A 176 -12.31 5.92 13.91
CA ILE A 176 -12.35 7.31 13.51
C ILE A 176 -12.29 8.04 14.85
N GLY A 177 -11.08 8.25 15.36
CA GLY A 177 -10.85 8.86 16.69
C GLY A 177 -10.06 8.03 17.71
N SER A 178 -9.43 6.92 17.31
CA SER A 178 -8.51 6.21 18.20
C SER A 178 -7.25 7.03 18.45
N ASN A 179 -6.94 7.32 19.73
CA ASN A 179 -5.70 7.96 20.17
C ASN A 179 -4.43 7.22 19.70
N LYS A 180 -4.58 5.96 19.24
CA LYS A 180 -3.49 5.09 18.82
C LYS A 180 -3.08 5.25 17.35
N GLN A 181 -3.74 6.15 16.61
CA GLN A 181 -3.43 6.42 15.19
C GLN A 181 -3.46 5.17 14.29
N ILE A 182 -4.31 4.20 14.59
CA ILE A 182 -4.42 2.91 13.87
C ILE A 182 -4.69 3.08 12.36
N ASP A 183 -5.30 4.19 11.95
CA ASP A 183 -5.54 4.54 10.54
C ASP A 183 -4.27 4.81 9.73
N ARG A 184 -3.12 5.00 10.39
CA ARG A 184 -1.83 5.17 9.70
C ARG A 184 -1.24 3.87 9.17
N ILE A 185 -1.70 2.73 9.70
CA ILE A 185 -1.14 1.39 9.41
C ILE A 185 -2.17 0.37 8.95
N ARG A 186 -3.46 0.71 9.01
CA ARG A 186 -4.55 -0.10 8.44
C ARG A 186 -5.12 0.57 7.19
N MET A 187 -5.67 -0.24 6.31
CA MET A 187 -6.43 0.16 5.13
C MET A 187 -7.88 -0.31 5.26
N ARG A 188 -8.77 0.30 4.47
CA ARG A 188 -10.15 -0.18 4.31
C ARG A 188 -10.33 -0.71 2.90
N GLY A 189 -10.73 -1.97 2.82
CA GLY A 189 -11.21 -2.61 1.61
C GLY A 189 -12.74 -2.67 1.59
N VAL A 190 -13.28 -3.20 0.50
CA VAL A 190 -14.71 -3.53 0.34
C VAL A 190 -14.79 -5.00 -0.04
N GLN A 191 -15.86 -5.67 0.38
CA GLN A 191 -16.01 -7.12 0.16
C GLN A 191 -16.03 -7.50 -1.34
N ASP A 192 -16.73 -6.75 -2.19
CA ASP A 192 -16.75 -7.05 -3.62
C ASP A 192 -16.31 -5.83 -4.41
N LEU A 193 -15.21 -6.00 -5.14
CA LEU A 193 -14.61 -4.96 -5.95
C LEU A 193 -15.49 -4.58 -7.15
N ASN A 194 -16.33 -5.50 -7.62
CA ASN A 194 -17.17 -5.32 -8.81
C ASN A 194 -18.59 -4.85 -8.45
N ASN A 195 -18.93 -4.83 -7.16
CA ASN A 195 -20.24 -4.38 -6.69
C ASN A 195 -20.16 -2.96 -6.14
N VAL A 196 -20.68 -1.99 -6.89
CA VAL A 196 -20.69 -0.57 -6.51
C VAL A 196 -21.39 -0.32 -5.17
N ASP A 197 -22.42 -1.10 -4.80
CA ASP A 197 -23.13 -0.93 -3.54
C ASP A 197 -22.24 -1.21 -2.32
N HIS A 198 -21.26 -2.10 -2.47
CA HIS A 198 -20.31 -2.41 -1.40
C HIS A 198 -19.34 -1.26 -1.11
N TYR A 199 -19.27 -0.25 -1.98
CA TYR A 199 -18.46 0.94 -1.78
C TYR A 199 -19.19 2.04 -1.03
N VAL A 200 -20.53 2.04 -1.02
CA VAL A 200 -21.34 3.03 -0.30
C VAL A 200 -21.85 2.52 1.04
N ASP A 201 -22.02 1.21 1.17
CA ASP A 201 -22.43 0.59 2.42
C ASP A 201 -21.23 0.38 3.35
N LEU A 202 -21.16 1.17 4.43
CA LEU A 202 -20.14 1.06 5.47
C LEU A 202 -20.06 -0.35 6.08
N TRP A 203 -21.16 -1.11 6.09
CA TRP A 203 -21.20 -2.48 6.60
C TRP A 203 -20.53 -3.50 5.67
N LYS A 204 -20.26 -3.11 4.42
CA LYS A 204 -19.52 -3.90 3.42
C LYS A 204 -18.04 -3.57 3.41
N TRP A 205 -17.60 -2.62 4.23
CA TRP A 205 -16.20 -2.24 4.34
C TRP A 205 -15.51 -3.14 5.33
N THR A 206 -14.26 -3.48 5.03
CA THR A 206 -13.46 -4.34 5.89
C THR A 206 -12.12 -3.69 6.16
N SER A 207 -11.75 -3.60 7.44
CA SER A 207 -10.44 -3.10 7.84
C SER A 207 -9.41 -4.22 7.73
N CYS A 208 -8.27 -3.91 7.13
CA CYS A 208 -7.15 -4.84 7.01
C CYS A 208 -5.82 -4.12 7.19
N VAL A 209 -4.75 -4.89 7.37
CA VAL A 209 -3.38 -4.38 7.42
C VAL A 209 -2.64 -5.00 6.26
N MET A 210 -2.01 -4.15 5.43
CA MET A 210 -1.31 -4.59 4.21
C MET A 210 0.20 -4.30 4.25
N SER A 211 0.67 -3.51 5.23
CA SER A 211 2.09 -3.24 5.41
C SER A 211 2.78 -4.50 5.93
N LYS A 212 3.67 -5.08 5.11
CA LYS A 212 4.48 -6.25 5.51
C LYS A 212 5.32 -5.96 6.75
N LEU A 213 5.84 -4.73 6.90
CA LEU A 213 6.54 -4.31 8.12
C LEU A 213 5.66 -4.44 9.37
N VAL A 214 4.41 -4.00 9.28
CA VAL A 214 3.45 -4.07 10.38
C VAL A 214 3.08 -5.53 10.65
N LEU A 215 2.80 -6.31 9.60
CA LEU A 215 2.44 -7.73 9.73
C LEU A 215 3.57 -8.54 10.37
N HIS A 216 4.84 -8.31 9.99
CA HIS A 216 6.00 -8.90 10.68
C HIS A 216 6.07 -8.54 12.16
N HIS A 217 5.73 -7.30 12.52
CA HIS A 217 5.65 -6.94 13.93
C HIS A 217 4.52 -7.69 14.65
N LEU A 218 3.36 -7.83 13.99
CA LEU A 218 2.21 -8.53 14.54
C LEU A 218 2.44 -10.03 14.70
N THR A 219 3.26 -10.70 13.88
CA THR A 219 3.57 -12.14 14.08
C THR A 219 4.31 -12.40 15.37
N ALA A 220 5.00 -11.40 15.94
CA ALA A 220 5.63 -11.49 17.24
C ALA A 220 4.66 -11.37 18.42
N MET A 221 3.51 -10.71 18.20
CA MET A 221 2.57 -10.32 19.24
C MET A 221 1.30 -11.16 19.24
N MET A 222 0.85 -11.55 18.04
CA MET A 222 -0.47 -12.11 17.80
C MET A 222 -0.43 -13.63 17.69
N LYS A 223 -1.54 -14.23 18.10
CA LYS A 223 -1.79 -15.66 17.94
C LYS A 223 -2.21 -15.98 16.50
N PRO A 224 -2.13 -17.26 16.07
CA PRO A 224 -2.48 -17.67 14.71
C PRO A 224 -3.91 -17.29 14.29
N ASN A 225 -4.86 -17.30 15.23
CA ASN A 225 -6.25 -16.93 14.97
C ASN A 225 -6.44 -15.50 14.41
N PHE A 226 -5.52 -14.57 14.72
CA PHE A 226 -5.54 -13.23 14.14
C PHE A 226 -5.30 -13.27 12.63
N PHE A 227 -4.31 -14.06 12.20
CA PHE A 227 -3.95 -14.21 10.79
C PHE A 227 -4.96 -15.07 10.04
N GLU A 228 -5.63 -16.03 10.70
CA GLU A 228 -6.79 -16.73 10.14
C GLU A 228 -7.94 -15.76 9.82
N LYS A 229 -8.24 -14.82 10.73
CA LYS A 229 -9.22 -13.75 10.48
C LYS A 229 -8.78 -12.85 9.31
N LEU A 230 -7.52 -12.44 9.28
CA LEU A 230 -6.99 -11.60 8.19
C LEU A 230 -7.07 -12.33 6.83
N MET A 231 -6.78 -13.62 6.80
CA MET A 231 -6.91 -14.46 5.61
C MET A 231 -8.37 -14.58 5.16
N ALA A 232 -9.32 -14.73 6.09
CA ALA A 232 -10.75 -14.71 5.78
C ALA A 232 -11.21 -13.36 5.21
N ILE A 233 -10.67 -12.25 5.74
CA ILE A 233 -10.87 -10.90 5.21
C ILE A 233 -10.33 -10.79 3.78
N ALA A 234 -9.11 -11.26 3.54
CA ALA A 234 -8.47 -11.20 2.23
C ALA A 234 -9.26 -11.98 1.16
N LYS A 235 -9.71 -13.20 1.49
CA LYS A 235 -10.62 -13.99 0.67
C LYS A 235 -11.92 -13.26 0.40
N GLY A 236 -12.50 -12.68 1.46
CA GLY A 236 -13.71 -11.90 1.40
C GLY A 236 -13.57 -10.61 0.57
N MET A 237 -12.36 -10.15 0.29
CA MET A 237 -12.05 -9.01 -0.58
C MET A 237 -11.59 -9.42 -1.98
N ASN A 238 -11.43 -10.72 -2.24
CA ASN A 238 -10.80 -11.26 -3.44
C ASN A 238 -9.38 -10.68 -3.68
N ASP A 239 -8.59 -10.60 -2.61
CA ASP A 239 -7.20 -10.12 -2.64
C ASP A 239 -6.23 -11.27 -2.33
N ASP A 240 -5.86 -12.02 -3.39
CA ASP A 240 -4.96 -13.18 -3.31
C ASP A 240 -3.59 -12.83 -2.71
N ARG A 241 -3.14 -11.59 -2.90
CA ARG A 241 -1.85 -11.13 -2.36
C ARG A 241 -1.94 -10.94 -0.86
N LEU A 242 -2.97 -10.24 -0.38
CA LEU A 242 -3.20 -10.11 1.05
C LEU A 242 -3.45 -11.48 1.69
N GLU A 243 -4.10 -12.41 0.98
CA GLU A 243 -4.26 -13.78 1.43
C GLU A 243 -2.90 -14.45 1.63
N GLY A 244 -2.00 -14.34 0.64
CA GLY A 244 -0.63 -14.84 0.72
C GLY A 244 0.15 -14.26 1.90
N VAL A 245 0.08 -12.94 2.13
CA VAL A 245 0.76 -12.30 3.26
C VAL A 245 0.12 -12.70 4.60
N ALA A 246 -1.20 -12.85 4.67
CA ALA A 246 -1.89 -13.33 5.86
C ALA A 246 -1.50 -14.79 6.18
N PHE A 247 -1.40 -15.63 5.16
CA PHE A 247 -0.92 -17.01 5.27
C PHE A 247 0.54 -17.06 5.75
N GLU A 248 1.40 -16.20 5.21
CA GLU A 248 2.79 -16.06 5.66
C GLU A 248 2.84 -15.71 7.16
N GLY A 249 2.06 -14.70 7.57
CA GLY A 249 1.95 -14.31 8.97
C GLY A 249 1.42 -15.44 9.87
N TYR A 250 0.40 -16.16 9.40
CA TYR A 250 -0.13 -17.35 10.08
C TYR A 250 0.96 -18.40 10.29
N PHE A 251 1.69 -18.75 9.23
CA PHE A 251 2.77 -19.72 9.28
C PHE A 251 3.85 -19.33 10.29
N HIS A 252 4.33 -18.09 10.24
CA HIS A 252 5.32 -17.57 11.20
C HIS A 252 4.83 -17.61 12.64
N THR A 253 3.53 -17.35 12.88
CA THR A 253 2.97 -17.50 14.24
C THR A 253 2.91 -18.95 14.68
N LEU A 254 2.62 -19.90 13.79
CA LEU A 254 2.66 -21.34 14.13
C LEU A 254 4.07 -21.75 14.55
N VAL A 255 5.09 -21.32 13.79
CA VAL A 255 6.51 -21.56 14.10
C VAL A 255 6.87 -20.99 15.48
N ARG A 256 6.56 -19.71 15.73
CA ARG A 256 6.86 -19.05 17.02
C ARG A 256 6.14 -19.67 18.21
N HIS A 257 4.91 -20.14 18.01
CA HIS A 257 4.13 -20.82 19.04
C HIS A 257 4.44 -22.32 19.16
N ARG A 258 5.52 -22.80 18.53
CA ARG A 258 5.97 -24.19 18.57
C ARG A 258 4.86 -25.17 18.21
N ARG A 259 4.03 -24.81 17.23
CA ARG A 259 3.01 -25.71 16.72
C ARG A 259 3.67 -26.69 15.75
N PRO A 260 3.23 -27.96 15.73
CA PRO A 260 3.66 -28.89 14.69
C PRO A 260 3.21 -28.38 13.31
N ILE A 261 4.10 -28.41 12.33
CA ILE A 261 3.83 -27.99 10.97
C ILE A 261 4.23 -29.11 10.03
N CYS A 262 3.34 -29.39 9.08
CA CYS A 262 3.60 -30.30 7.98
C CYS A 262 3.64 -29.49 6.69
N VAL A 263 4.82 -29.41 6.07
CA VAL A 263 5.01 -28.72 4.79
C VAL A 263 5.19 -29.76 3.69
N HIS A 264 4.36 -29.69 2.67
CA HIS A 264 4.55 -30.47 1.45
C HIS A 264 5.35 -29.64 0.46
N TYR A 265 6.38 -30.23 -0.14
CA TYR A 265 7.19 -29.57 -1.16
C TYR A 265 7.22 -30.41 -2.43
N CYS A 266 7.47 -29.75 -3.55
CA CYS A 266 7.86 -30.43 -4.77
C CYS A 266 9.14 -29.82 -5.30
N LYS A 267 10.07 -30.66 -5.73
CA LYS A 267 11.25 -30.24 -6.46
C LYS A 267 10.85 -29.67 -7.81
N TYR A 268 11.40 -28.51 -8.12
CA TYR A 268 11.17 -27.77 -9.35
C TYR A 268 12.50 -27.66 -10.11
N ASP A 269 12.60 -28.31 -11.27
CA ASP A 269 13.74 -28.16 -12.17
C ASP A 269 13.46 -27.10 -13.24
N ASN A 270 14.16 -25.96 -13.15
CA ASN A 270 13.98 -24.82 -14.03
C ASN A 270 14.79 -24.91 -15.34
N VAL A 271 15.56 -25.99 -15.56
CA VAL A 271 16.52 -26.10 -16.67
C VAL A 271 15.83 -26.15 -18.05
N GLY A 272 14.55 -26.53 -18.13
CA GLY A 272 13.80 -26.75 -19.37
C GLY A 272 12.66 -25.78 -19.70
N ARG A 273 12.45 -24.70 -18.93
CA ARG A 273 11.22 -23.87 -18.99
C ARG A 273 10.90 -23.27 -20.37
N ARG A 274 11.92 -23.06 -21.21
CA ARG A 274 11.75 -22.55 -22.59
C ARG A 274 11.44 -23.63 -23.64
N LEU A 275 11.67 -24.90 -23.32
CA LEU A 275 11.57 -26.02 -24.27
C LEU A 275 10.33 -26.89 -24.05
N VAL A 276 9.76 -26.91 -22.83
CA VAL A 276 8.62 -27.77 -22.48
C VAL A 276 7.55 -26.94 -21.76
N ALA A 277 6.40 -26.74 -22.41
CA ALA A 277 5.26 -25.99 -21.85
C ALA A 277 4.45 -26.78 -20.81
N ASN A 278 4.87 -28.00 -20.47
CA ASN A 278 4.14 -28.91 -19.59
C ASN A 278 4.61 -28.81 -18.14
N TRP A 279 4.18 -27.74 -17.46
CA TRP A 279 4.50 -27.46 -16.06
C TRP A 279 4.05 -28.60 -15.11
N GLU A 280 3.00 -29.35 -15.45
CA GLU A 280 2.50 -30.47 -14.64
C GLU A 280 3.51 -31.62 -14.54
N THR A 281 4.31 -31.85 -15.59
CA THR A 281 5.32 -32.92 -15.58
C THR A 281 6.58 -32.51 -14.82
N ILE A 282 6.88 -31.20 -14.79
CA ILE A 282 8.05 -30.63 -14.12
C ILE A 282 7.81 -30.51 -12.61
N MET A 283 6.61 -30.11 -12.20
CA MET A 283 6.18 -29.94 -10.80
C MET A 283 5.80 -31.27 -10.11
N ARG A 284 6.16 -32.42 -10.67
CA ARG A 284 5.89 -33.75 -10.08
C ARG A 284 7.14 -34.62 -9.94
N GLN A 285 8.34 -34.05 -10.16
CA GLN A 285 9.56 -34.84 -10.20
C GLN A 285 9.90 -35.48 -8.85
N GLU A 286 9.71 -34.76 -7.75
CA GLU A 286 9.97 -35.27 -6.41
C GLU A 286 9.08 -34.53 -5.42
N ILE A 287 8.04 -35.18 -4.90
CA ILE A 287 7.14 -34.63 -3.90
C ILE A 287 7.56 -35.18 -2.54
N GLY A 288 7.82 -34.29 -1.59
CA GLY A 288 8.21 -34.65 -0.24
C GLY A 288 7.33 -33.99 0.80
N ARG A 289 7.58 -34.39 2.05
CA ARG A 289 6.94 -33.85 3.23
C ARG A 289 8.02 -33.54 4.26
N ILE A 290 7.92 -32.38 4.89
CA ILE A 290 8.74 -31.98 6.02
C ILE A 290 7.80 -31.85 7.22
N ASP A 291 8.05 -32.67 8.23
CA ASP A 291 7.36 -32.60 9.51
C ASP A 291 8.25 -31.89 10.52
N TRP A 292 7.91 -30.65 10.83
CA TRP A 292 8.52 -29.96 11.95
C TRP A 292 7.76 -30.31 13.22
N LYS A 293 8.49 -30.82 14.21
CA LYS A 293 8.06 -30.80 15.61
C LYS A 293 8.16 -29.36 16.14
N GLU A 294 8.27 -29.19 17.46
CA GLU A 294 8.55 -27.89 18.05
C GLU A 294 9.95 -27.40 17.61
N LEU A 295 9.99 -26.37 16.75
CA LEU A 295 11.22 -25.62 16.46
C LEU A 295 11.65 -24.88 17.72
N ALA A 296 12.88 -25.10 18.20
CA ALA A 296 13.29 -24.65 19.52
C ALA A 296 13.82 -23.21 19.51
N LEU A 297 14.56 -22.84 18.46
CA LEU A 297 15.26 -21.56 18.31
C LEU A 297 14.81 -20.84 17.03
N VAL A 298 14.05 -19.76 17.20
CA VAL A 298 13.51 -18.92 16.12
C VAL A 298 14.10 -17.52 16.27
N GLU A 299 14.86 -17.05 15.27
CA GLU A 299 15.52 -15.74 15.30
C GLU A 299 14.98 -14.79 14.24
N CYS A 300 14.94 -13.50 14.57
CA CYS A 300 14.48 -12.43 13.69
C CYS A 300 15.53 -11.30 13.63
N GLU A 301 16.51 -11.45 12.73
CA GLU A 301 17.70 -10.58 12.64
C GLU A 301 17.99 -10.13 11.21
N GLY A 302 18.86 -9.13 11.04
CA GLY A 302 19.29 -8.61 9.75
C GLY A 302 18.42 -7.45 9.26
N GLY A 303 18.81 -6.23 9.61
CA GLY A 303 18.12 -4.98 9.25
C GLY A 303 18.47 -4.47 7.86
N ASN A 304 19.51 -5.02 7.25
CA ASN A 304 19.95 -4.75 5.89
C ASN A 304 20.55 -6.01 5.25
N ARG A 305 20.81 -5.94 3.95
CA ARG A 305 21.34 -7.06 3.16
C ARG A 305 22.65 -7.62 3.73
N THR A 306 23.58 -6.76 4.14
CA THR A 306 24.88 -7.16 4.69
C THR A 306 24.71 -7.96 5.98
N GLU A 307 23.82 -7.51 6.85
CA GLU A 307 23.51 -8.22 8.11
C GLU A 307 22.79 -9.54 7.84
N CYS A 308 21.82 -9.59 6.91
CA CYS A 308 21.16 -10.84 6.52
C CYS A 308 22.17 -11.88 6.02
N VAL A 309 23.10 -11.47 5.14
CA VAL A 309 24.17 -12.35 4.64
C VAL A 309 25.06 -12.84 5.79
N ALA A 310 25.47 -11.94 6.69
CA ALA A 310 26.29 -12.31 7.85
C ALA A 310 25.57 -13.30 8.78
N VAL A 311 24.26 -13.15 9.00
CA VAL A 311 23.46 -14.11 9.77
C VAL A 311 23.46 -15.48 9.10
N MET A 312 23.22 -15.51 7.79
CA MET A 312 23.20 -16.75 7.00
C MET A 312 24.55 -17.46 6.96
N GLU A 313 25.65 -16.73 6.77
CA GLU A 313 27.02 -17.28 6.82
C GLU A 313 27.35 -17.82 8.22
N SER A 314 26.97 -17.08 9.26
CA SER A 314 27.14 -17.53 10.66
C SER A 314 26.33 -18.79 10.97
N TRP A 315 25.10 -18.89 10.45
CA TRP A 315 24.25 -20.06 10.66
C TRP A 315 24.76 -21.27 9.86
N ALA A 316 25.20 -21.07 8.62
CA ALA A 316 25.82 -22.12 7.82
C ALA A 316 27.09 -22.68 8.51
N ALA A 317 27.89 -21.82 9.14
CA ALA A 317 29.06 -22.22 9.91
C ALA A 317 28.71 -22.92 11.24
N ASN A 318 27.52 -22.64 11.82
CA ASN A 318 27.04 -23.27 13.04
C ASN A 318 25.55 -23.64 12.93
N PRO A 319 25.21 -24.79 12.30
CA PRO A 319 23.82 -25.18 12.04
C PRO A 319 22.98 -25.50 13.29
N SER A 320 23.59 -25.50 14.48
CA SER A 320 22.88 -25.60 15.77
C SER A 320 22.46 -24.24 16.35
N LYS A 321 22.87 -23.13 15.72
CA LYS A 321 22.60 -21.77 16.23
C LYS A 321 21.12 -21.41 16.24
N MET A 322 20.37 -21.89 15.25
CA MET A 322 18.93 -21.63 15.10
C MET A 322 18.28 -22.75 14.28
N ASP A 323 16.97 -22.91 14.41
CA ASP A 323 16.17 -23.86 13.62
C ASP A 323 15.36 -23.14 12.54
N TYR A 324 15.07 -21.86 12.76
CA TYR A 324 14.29 -21.02 11.84
C TYR A 324 14.75 -19.56 11.93
N TRP A 325 14.89 -18.90 10.79
CA TRP A 325 15.29 -17.50 10.69
C TRP A 325 14.35 -16.70 9.79
N ILE A 326 14.03 -15.48 10.21
CA ILE A 326 13.24 -14.51 9.46
C ILE A 326 14.06 -13.22 9.34
N PRO A 327 14.24 -12.65 8.13
CA PRO A 327 14.87 -11.35 7.99
C PRO A 327 14.01 -10.24 8.59
N SER A 328 14.64 -9.28 9.27
CA SER A 328 13.91 -8.13 9.85
C SER A 328 13.54 -7.03 8.83
N THR A 329 13.85 -7.26 7.55
CA THR A 329 13.67 -6.33 6.43
C THR A 329 13.27 -7.07 5.16
N SER A 330 12.64 -6.38 4.20
CA SER A 330 12.29 -6.94 2.89
C SER A 330 13.44 -6.97 1.87
N LEU A 331 14.65 -6.57 2.26
CA LEU A 331 15.78 -6.40 1.34
C LEU A 331 16.38 -7.74 0.84
N CYS A 332 15.94 -8.88 1.39
CA CYS A 332 16.15 -10.19 0.80
C CYS A 332 14.96 -10.50 -0.13
N GLU A 333 14.97 -9.91 -1.33
CA GLU A 333 13.87 -9.97 -2.31
C GLU A 333 13.36 -11.39 -2.62
N THR A 334 14.15 -12.43 -2.34
CA THR A 334 13.83 -13.83 -2.67
C THR A 334 13.72 -14.76 -1.46
N ILE A 335 13.92 -14.28 -0.24
CA ILE A 335 13.96 -15.14 0.96
C ILE A 335 13.08 -14.53 2.06
N ASP A 336 11.88 -15.08 2.22
CA ASP A 336 10.95 -14.71 3.30
C ASP A 336 11.32 -15.37 4.64
N ALA A 337 11.91 -16.56 4.59
CA ALA A 337 12.38 -17.30 5.76
C ALA A 337 13.36 -18.40 5.36
N VAL A 338 14.13 -18.89 6.33
CA VAL A 338 14.97 -20.08 6.16
C VAL A 338 14.76 -21.01 7.35
N ALA A 339 14.57 -22.30 7.07
CA ALA A 339 14.40 -23.36 8.05
C ALA A 339 15.48 -24.42 7.86
N LYS A 340 15.90 -25.05 8.96
CA LYS A 340 16.87 -26.15 8.96
C LYS A 340 16.35 -27.44 8.35
#